data_AF-A0A6A5S4K5-F1
#
_entry.id   AF-A0A6A5S4K5-F1
#
_cell.length_a   1.000
_cell.length_b   1.000
_cell.length_c   1.000
_cell.angle_alpha   90.00
_cell.angle_beta   90.00
_cell.angle_gamma   90.00
#
_symmetry.space_group_name_H-M   'P 1'
#
loop_
_entity.id
_entity.type
_entity.pdbx_description
1 polymer ?
#
loop_
_entity_poly.entity_id
_entity_poly.type
_entity_poly.pdbx_seq_one_letter_code
_entity_poly.pdbx_strand_id
1 'polypeptide(L)'
;MADETASSNGGCTLTREELLGTTNLKARDWRHIDPELWDDDVDAPDDEVDVAAATTYIARAIADYTDRPTADDELIGEFRQDFEGWTRAMFKRAHATYTKELKRILRFKGVYTGHLNMSPIEAVLQLLESEEFPRWPDEQFKYTNFDERSVAHRLQQELKQ
;
A
#
# COMPACT_ATOMS: atom_id res chain seq x y z
N MET A 1 -13.44 -12.06 -32.13
CA MET A 1 -13.85 -12.92 -31.00
C MET A 1 -12.86 -14.06 -30.92
N ALA A 2 -11.87 -13.90 -30.05
CA ALA A 2 -11.08 -14.97 -29.46
C ALA A 2 -10.52 -14.33 -28.17
N ASP A 3 -11.14 -14.73 -27.06
CA ASP A 3 -10.76 -14.39 -25.69
C ASP A 3 -9.55 -15.28 -25.36
N GLU A 4 -8.37 -14.68 -25.19
CA GLU A 4 -7.22 -15.37 -24.62
C GLU A 4 -7.20 -15.08 -23.11
N THR A 5 -7.96 -15.87 -22.36
CA THR A 5 -7.81 -15.96 -20.91
C THR A 5 -6.49 -16.63 -20.59
N ALA A 6 -5.44 -15.84 -20.39
CA ALA A 6 -4.22 -16.29 -19.74
C ALA A 6 -4.49 -16.43 -18.23
N SER A 7 -5.10 -17.54 -17.83
CA SER A 7 -5.11 -17.97 -16.43
C SER A 7 -3.71 -18.47 -16.10
N SER A 8 -2.84 -17.58 -15.64
CA SER A 8 -1.50 -17.94 -15.21
C SER A 8 -1.56 -18.55 -13.81
N ASN A 9 -1.92 -19.84 -13.72
CA ASN A 9 -1.79 -20.63 -12.49
C ASN A 9 -0.31 -20.92 -12.19
N GLY A 10 0.43 -19.89 -11.82
CA GLY A 10 1.79 -19.98 -11.32
C GLY A 10 1.86 -19.41 -9.92
N GLY A 11 1.31 -20.13 -8.93
CA GLY A 11 1.37 -19.69 -7.54
C GLY A 11 2.81 -19.36 -7.11
N CYS A 12 2.97 -18.34 -6.29
CA CYS A 12 4.30 -17.87 -5.90
C CYS A 12 5.00 -18.93 -5.04
N THR A 13 6.19 -19.38 -5.46
CA THR A 13 6.96 -20.39 -4.73
C THR A 13 7.80 -19.81 -3.60
N LEU A 14 7.74 -18.49 -3.40
CA LEU A 14 8.53 -17.79 -2.39
C LEU A 14 7.94 -18.02 -0.99
N THR A 15 8.83 -18.10 -0.01
CA THR A 15 8.45 -18.14 1.40
C THR A 15 7.95 -16.77 1.85
N ARG A 16 7.12 -16.75 2.90
CA ARG A 16 6.63 -15.49 3.50
C ARG A 16 7.77 -14.57 3.98
N GLU A 17 8.90 -15.16 4.39
CA GLU A 17 10.12 -14.41 4.76
C GLU A 17 10.72 -13.71 3.54
N GLU A 18 10.83 -14.40 2.40
CA GLU A 18 11.31 -13.81 1.15
C GLU A 18 10.36 -12.72 0.63
N LEU A 19 9.06 -12.86 0.86
CA LEU A 19 8.04 -11.91 0.43
C LEU A 19 7.92 -10.66 1.32
N LEU A 20 8.05 -10.82 2.65
CA LEU A 20 7.73 -9.76 3.61
C LEU A 20 8.88 -9.35 4.53
N GLY A 21 10.06 -10.00 4.42
CA GLY A 21 11.19 -9.80 5.33
C GLY A 21 11.77 -8.40 5.33
N THR A 22 11.57 -7.64 4.25
CA THR A 22 11.99 -6.22 4.15
C THR A 22 10.97 -5.24 4.72
N THR A 23 9.72 -5.67 4.88
CA THR A 23 8.62 -4.83 5.38
C THR A 23 8.67 -4.62 6.90
N ASN A 24 7.86 -3.70 7.41
CA ASN A 24 7.68 -3.54 8.87
C ASN A 24 6.61 -4.46 9.46
N LEU A 25 6.05 -5.39 8.68
CA LEU A 25 5.11 -6.39 9.19
C LEU A 25 5.88 -7.40 10.05
N LYS A 26 5.36 -7.70 11.25
CA LYS A 26 5.99 -8.66 12.14
C LYS A 26 5.80 -10.08 11.60
N ALA A 27 6.80 -10.93 11.78
CA ALA A 27 6.75 -12.34 11.35
C ALA A 27 5.46 -13.09 11.76
N ARG A 28 4.95 -12.83 12.95
CA ARG A 28 3.69 -13.43 13.44
C ARG A 28 2.46 -13.06 12.62
N ASP A 29 2.47 -11.90 11.97
CA ASP A 29 1.36 -11.35 11.21
C ASP A 29 1.37 -11.91 9.77
N TRP A 30 2.51 -12.42 9.27
CA TRP A 30 2.62 -13.05 7.95
C TRP A 30 1.73 -14.28 7.76
N ARG A 31 1.24 -14.89 8.85
CA ARG A 31 0.26 -16.00 8.80
C ARG A 31 -1.06 -15.63 8.09
N HIS A 32 -1.32 -14.34 7.88
CA HIS A 32 -2.56 -13.84 7.27
C HIS A 32 -2.50 -13.71 5.74
N ILE A 33 -1.32 -13.90 5.14
CA ILE A 33 -1.18 -13.94 3.67
C ILE A 33 -1.18 -15.37 3.16
N ASP A 34 -1.64 -15.53 1.93
CA ASP A 34 -1.54 -16.75 1.15
C ASP A 34 -0.52 -16.54 0.01
N PRO A 35 0.68 -17.13 0.08
CA PRO A 35 1.67 -17.03 -0.98
C PRO A 35 1.17 -17.49 -2.35
N GLU A 36 0.21 -18.42 -2.41
CA GLU A 36 -0.31 -18.89 -3.70
C GLU A 36 -1.05 -17.77 -4.46
N LEU A 37 -1.61 -16.79 -3.73
CA LEU A 37 -2.33 -15.64 -4.26
C LEU A 37 -1.44 -14.39 -4.43
N TRP A 38 -0.12 -14.51 -4.25
CA TRP A 38 0.76 -13.34 -4.20
C TRP A 38 0.76 -12.55 -5.51
N ASP A 39 0.85 -13.24 -6.65
CA ASP A 39 0.90 -12.62 -7.97
C ASP A 39 -0.49 -12.45 -8.61
N ASP A 40 -1.55 -12.83 -7.89
CA ASP A 40 -2.93 -12.74 -8.38
C ASP A 40 -3.49 -11.32 -8.19
N ASP A 41 -4.36 -10.92 -9.11
CA ASP A 41 -5.17 -9.72 -8.97
C ASP A 41 -6.49 -10.03 -8.24
N VAL A 42 -7.08 -9.01 -7.63
CA VAL A 42 -8.33 -9.16 -6.88
C VAL A 42 -9.51 -8.79 -7.77
N ASP A 43 -10.02 -9.78 -8.49
CA ASP A 43 -11.21 -9.68 -9.33
C ASP A 43 -12.43 -10.28 -8.63
N ALA A 44 -13.05 -9.53 -7.72
CA ALA A 44 -14.32 -9.94 -7.12
C ALA A 44 -15.18 -8.72 -6.77
N PRO A 45 -16.52 -8.84 -6.82
CA PRO A 45 -17.40 -7.80 -6.32
C PRO A 45 -17.06 -7.52 -4.86
N ASP A 46 -17.13 -6.24 -4.50
CA ASP A 46 -16.77 -5.62 -3.22
C ASP A 46 -16.89 -6.49 -1.96
N ASP A 47 -18.02 -7.17 -1.79
CA ASP A 47 -18.39 -7.96 -0.62
C ASP A 47 -18.21 -9.47 -0.80
N GLU A 48 -17.59 -9.91 -1.88
CA GLU A 48 -17.25 -11.32 -2.12
C GLU A 48 -15.75 -11.58 -2.04
N VAL A 49 -14.92 -10.52 -2.04
CA VAL A 49 -13.46 -10.65 -1.91
C VAL A 49 -13.10 -11.46 -0.66
N ASP A 50 -12.32 -12.51 -0.87
CA ASP A 50 -11.78 -13.34 0.21
C ASP A 50 -10.80 -12.54 1.09
N VAL A 51 -10.81 -12.84 2.39
CA VAL A 51 -9.97 -12.13 3.38
C VAL A 51 -8.49 -12.37 3.10
N ALA A 52 -8.07 -13.59 2.73
CA ALA A 52 -6.69 -13.89 2.43
C ALA A 52 -6.27 -13.24 1.11
N ALA A 53 -7.13 -13.26 0.09
CA ALA A 53 -6.88 -12.55 -1.18
C ALA A 53 -6.66 -11.05 -0.97
N ALA A 54 -7.60 -10.35 -0.30
CA ALA A 54 -7.46 -8.92 -0.01
C ALA A 54 -6.22 -8.61 0.84
N THR A 55 -5.94 -9.44 1.84
CA THR A 55 -4.77 -9.25 2.72
C THR A 55 -3.47 -9.46 1.98
N THR A 56 -3.40 -10.48 1.11
CA THR A 56 -2.20 -10.80 0.31
C THR A 56 -1.92 -9.72 -0.71
N TYR A 57 -2.95 -9.21 -1.39
CA TYR A 57 -2.80 -8.11 -2.34
C TYR A 57 -2.22 -6.85 -1.68
N ILE A 58 -2.77 -6.44 -0.53
CA ILE A 58 -2.22 -5.30 0.23
C ILE A 58 -0.79 -5.60 0.71
N ALA A 59 -0.49 -6.84 1.07
CA ALA A 59 0.85 -7.25 1.48
C ALA A 59 1.88 -7.11 0.35
N ARG A 60 1.50 -7.50 -0.87
CA ARG A 60 2.31 -7.29 -2.09
C ARG A 60 2.61 -5.81 -2.29
N ALA A 61 1.58 -4.96 -2.29
CA ALA A 61 1.76 -3.52 -2.46
C ALA A 61 2.69 -2.92 -1.39
N ILE A 62 2.58 -3.34 -0.12
CA ILE A 62 3.50 -2.90 0.94
C ILE A 62 4.94 -3.31 0.65
N ALA A 63 5.17 -4.55 0.21
CA ALA A 63 6.49 -5.05 -0.14
C ALA A 63 7.09 -4.26 -1.30
N ASP A 64 6.32 -4.08 -2.38
CA ASP A 64 6.72 -3.28 -3.54
C ASP A 64 7.09 -1.85 -3.15
N TYR A 65 6.24 -1.17 -2.38
CA TYR A 65 6.52 0.21 -1.96
C TYR A 65 7.70 0.30 -1.00
N THR A 66 7.99 -0.77 -0.25
CA THR A 66 9.14 -0.81 0.65
C THR A 66 10.44 -0.91 -0.16
N ASP A 67 10.50 -1.83 -1.12
CA ASP A 67 11.72 -2.19 -1.84
C ASP A 67 12.07 -1.21 -2.96
N ARG A 68 11.05 -0.62 -3.60
CA ARG A 68 11.23 0.33 -4.70
C ARG A 68 11.67 1.71 -4.19
N PRO A 69 12.44 2.46 -5.01
CA PRO A 69 12.82 3.83 -4.68
C PRO A 69 11.67 4.83 -4.84
N THR A 70 10.55 4.43 -5.44
CA THR A 70 9.38 5.27 -5.70
C THR A 70 8.86 5.93 -4.42
N ALA A 71 8.58 7.24 -4.50
CA ALA A 71 8.17 8.07 -3.38
C ALA A 71 7.28 9.24 -3.85
N ASP A 72 6.70 9.97 -2.89
CA ASP A 72 5.95 11.20 -3.09
C ASP A 72 4.85 11.05 -4.18
N ASP A 73 4.73 12.00 -5.11
CA ASP A 73 3.68 12.01 -6.13
C ASP A 73 3.73 10.80 -7.09
N GLU A 74 4.93 10.25 -7.35
CA GLU A 74 5.10 9.07 -8.19
C GLU A 74 4.43 7.85 -7.53
N LEU A 75 4.64 7.69 -6.20
CA LEU A 75 4.02 6.61 -5.43
C LEU A 75 2.49 6.75 -5.36
N ILE A 76 1.96 7.96 -5.38
CA ILE A 76 0.50 8.19 -5.42
C ILE A 76 -0.08 7.67 -6.74
N GLY A 77 0.63 7.88 -7.85
CA GLY A 77 0.27 7.34 -9.16
C GLY A 77 0.23 5.81 -9.17
N GLU A 78 1.29 5.16 -8.69
CA GLU A 78 1.36 3.70 -8.55
C GLU A 78 0.23 3.18 -7.66
N PHE A 79 0.02 3.79 -6.49
CA PHE A 79 -1.06 3.41 -5.58
C PHE A 79 -2.45 3.48 -6.23
N ARG A 80 -2.74 4.52 -7.01
CA ARG A 80 -4.04 4.64 -7.69
C ARG A 80 -4.24 3.58 -8.76
N GLN A 81 -3.17 3.20 -9.45
CA GLN A 81 -3.21 2.13 -10.45
C GLN A 81 -3.38 0.76 -9.78
N ASP A 82 -2.58 0.47 -8.75
CA ASP A 82 -2.61 -0.81 -8.05
C ASP A 82 -3.96 -1.06 -7.36
N PHE A 83 -4.64 -0.01 -6.90
CA PHE A 83 -5.93 -0.10 -6.23
C PHE A 83 -7.08 0.45 -7.09
N GLU A 84 -6.91 0.52 -8.40
CA GLU A 84 -8.00 0.91 -9.30
C GLU A 84 -9.19 -0.04 -9.12
N GLY A 85 -10.40 0.51 -8.96
CA GLY A 85 -11.61 -0.28 -8.71
C GLY A 85 -11.77 -0.79 -7.28
N TRP A 86 -10.76 -0.67 -6.40
CA TRP A 86 -10.90 -1.07 -5.01
C TRP A 86 -11.87 -0.18 -4.25
N THR A 87 -12.77 -0.80 -3.49
CA THR A 87 -13.74 -0.07 -2.67
C THR A 87 -13.46 -0.19 -1.19
N ARG A 88 -14.19 0.61 -0.42
CA ARG A 88 -14.19 0.57 1.05
C ARG A 88 -14.45 -0.83 1.60
N ALA A 89 -15.31 -1.62 0.96
CA ALA A 89 -15.65 -2.96 1.43
C ALA A 89 -14.46 -3.91 1.26
N MET A 90 -13.74 -3.82 0.13
CA MET A 90 -12.54 -4.61 -0.15
C MET A 90 -11.42 -4.29 0.86
N PHE A 91 -11.16 -3.00 1.14
CA PHE A 91 -10.20 -2.61 2.18
C PHE A 91 -10.60 -3.08 3.59
N LYS A 92 -11.91 -3.20 3.87
CA LYS A 92 -12.40 -3.75 5.16
C LYS A 92 -12.26 -5.26 5.26
N ARG A 93 -12.14 -5.98 4.14
CA ARG A 93 -11.90 -7.44 4.13
C ARG A 93 -10.50 -7.79 4.58
N ALA A 94 -9.52 -7.01 4.15
CA ALA A 94 -8.13 -7.22 4.53
C ALA A 94 -7.94 -7.12 6.06
N HIS A 95 -6.98 -7.89 6.56
CA HIS A 95 -6.62 -7.84 7.98
C HIS A 95 -6.11 -6.44 8.36
N ALA A 96 -6.70 -5.83 9.40
CA ALA A 96 -6.49 -4.41 9.72
C ALA A 96 -5.02 -3.99 9.91
N THR A 97 -4.14 -4.91 10.34
CA THR A 97 -2.69 -4.66 10.42
C THR A 97 -2.09 -4.25 9.07
N TYR A 98 -2.55 -4.86 7.98
CA TYR A 98 -2.03 -4.63 6.64
C TYR A 98 -2.48 -3.27 6.12
N THR A 99 -3.76 -2.90 6.25
CA THR A 99 -4.21 -1.55 5.87
C THR A 99 -3.54 -0.46 6.71
N LYS A 100 -3.27 -0.73 7.99
CA LYS A 100 -2.51 0.18 8.86
C LYS A 100 -1.08 0.35 8.36
N GLU A 101 -0.42 -0.74 7.96
CA GLU A 101 0.93 -0.70 7.43
C GLU A 101 0.98 -0.04 6.05
N LEU A 102 -0.02 -0.28 5.19
CA LEU A 102 -0.18 0.42 3.90
C LEU A 102 -0.24 1.95 4.11
N LYS A 103 -1.07 2.43 5.03
CA LYS A 103 -1.08 3.86 5.40
C LYS A 103 0.30 4.32 5.87
N ARG A 104 0.98 3.52 6.69
CA ARG A 104 2.29 3.86 7.26
C ARG A 104 3.37 3.98 6.18
N ILE A 105 3.47 3.02 5.26
CA ILE A 105 4.51 3.01 4.22
C ILE A 105 4.30 4.16 3.23
N LEU A 106 3.06 4.41 2.79
CA LEU A 106 2.72 5.58 1.95
C LEU A 106 3.20 6.87 2.62
N ARG A 107 2.85 7.04 3.91
CA ARG A 107 3.25 8.22 4.68
C ARG A 107 4.77 8.36 4.82
N PHE A 108 5.47 7.26 5.12
CA PHE A 108 6.92 7.23 5.25
C PHE A 108 7.60 7.61 3.93
N LYS A 109 7.03 7.18 2.80
CA LYS A 109 7.50 7.50 1.45
C LYS A 109 7.07 8.89 0.95
N GLY A 110 6.56 9.76 1.81
CA GLY A 110 6.28 11.16 1.45
C GLY A 110 4.83 11.43 1.01
N VAL A 111 3.94 10.44 1.06
CA VAL A 111 2.53 10.63 0.67
C VAL A 111 1.69 11.13 1.84
N TYR A 112 0.97 12.24 1.67
CA TYR A 112 0.08 12.73 2.72
C TYR A 112 -1.21 11.90 2.81
N THR A 113 -1.32 11.10 3.88
CA THR A 113 -2.48 10.22 4.14
C THR A 113 -3.43 10.79 5.21
N GLY A 114 -3.61 12.12 5.24
CA GLY A 114 -4.39 12.79 6.28
C GLY A 114 -3.72 12.83 7.67
N HIS A 115 -4.52 13.10 8.71
CA HIS A 115 -4.03 13.17 10.09
C HIS A 115 -3.56 11.80 10.62
N LEU A 116 -2.64 11.84 11.61
CA LEU A 116 -2.09 10.62 12.22
C LEU A 116 -3.17 9.68 12.78
N ASN A 117 -4.21 10.24 13.42
CA ASN A 117 -5.32 9.51 14.01
C ASN A 117 -6.44 9.14 13.02
N MET A 118 -6.35 9.56 11.75
CA MET A 118 -7.32 9.17 10.73
C MET A 118 -7.31 7.64 10.56
N SER A 119 -8.49 7.05 10.42
CA SER A 119 -8.63 5.62 10.14
C SER A 119 -7.79 5.22 8.93
N PRO A 120 -7.05 4.09 8.97
CA PRO A 120 -6.27 3.61 7.82
C PRO A 120 -7.07 3.49 6.54
N ILE A 121 -8.31 2.98 6.64
CA ILE A 121 -9.20 2.79 5.49
C ILE A 121 -9.63 4.14 4.92
N GLU A 122 -10.01 5.11 5.76
CA GLU A 122 -10.39 6.45 5.29
C GLU A 122 -9.23 7.13 4.58
N ALA A 123 -8.02 6.99 5.13
CA ALA A 123 -6.83 7.62 4.58
C ALA A 123 -6.47 7.10 3.18
N VAL A 124 -6.53 5.78 2.96
CA VAL A 124 -6.24 5.19 1.64
C VAL A 124 -7.37 5.43 0.65
N LEU A 125 -8.63 5.42 1.08
CA LEU A 125 -9.77 5.75 0.21
C LEU A 125 -9.73 7.20 -0.26
N GLN A 126 -9.48 8.14 0.65
CA GLN A 126 -9.36 9.54 0.28
C GLN A 126 -8.23 9.76 -0.73
N LEU A 127 -7.11 9.04 -0.59
CA LEU A 127 -5.99 9.12 -1.53
C LEU A 127 -6.36 8.56 -2.92
N LEU A 128 -7.13 7.47 -2.93
CA LEU A 128 -7.60 6.79 -4.14
C LEU A 128 -8.63 7.63 -4.91
N GLU A 129 -9.57 8.24 -4.19
CA GLU A 129 -10.69 9.02 -4.74
C GLU A 129 -10.30 10.47 -5.09
N SER A 130 -9.22 11.00 -4.53
CA SER A 130 -8.79 12.38 -4.78
C SER A 130 -8.28 12.54 -6.20
N GLU A 131 -8.73 13.58 -6.91
CA GLU A 131 -8.13 13.96 -8.20
C GLU A 131 -6.79 14.67 -7.99
N GLU A 132 -6.69 15.50 -6.95
CA GLU A 132 -5.50 16.26 -6.61
C GLU A 132 -4.50 15.43 -5.80
N PHE A 133 -3.22 15.79 -5.88
CA PHE A 133 -2.18 15.25 -5.01
C PHE A 133 -2.24 15.94 -3.64
N PRO A 134 -2.52 15.20 -2.55
CA PRO A 134 -2.67 15.77 -1.24
C PRO A 134 -1.36 16.40 -0.74
N ARG A 135 -1.44 17.64 -0.26
CA ARG A 135 -0.28 18.36 0.28
C ARG A 135 -0.17 18.20 1.79
N TRP A 136 1.07 18.15 2.26
CA TRP A 136 1.37 18.12 3.67
C TRP A 136 1.08 19.48 4.34
N PRO A 137 0.38 19.49 5.49
CA PRO A 137 0.39 20.65 6.37
C PRO A 137 1.78 20.86 6.96
N ASP A 138 2.27 22.11 7.00
CA ASP A 138 3.63 22.47 7.44
C ASP A 138 4.04 21.85 8.78
N GLU A 139 3.14 21.87 9.77
CA GLU A 139 3.41 21.27 11.08
C GLU A 139 3.65 19.76 10.98
N GLN A 140 2.81 19.05 10.23
CA GLN A 140 2.97 17.60 10.06
C GLN A 140 4.21 17.28 9.21
N PHE A 141 4.47 18.08 8.19
CA PHE A 141 5.64 17.93 7.33
C PHE A 141 6.92 18.00 8.15
N LYS A 142 7.04 19.00 9.04
CA LYS A 142 8.26 19.25 9.82
C LYS A 142 8.66 18.11 10.76
N TYR A 143 7.68 17.40 11.33
CA TYR A 143 7.91 16.36 12.34
C TYR A 143 7.76 14.93 11.81
N THR A 144 7.39 14.75 10.54
CA THR A 144 7.28 13.42 9.94
C THR A 144 8.67 12.88 9.63
N ASN A 145 8.89 11.61 9.95
CA ASN A 145 10.08 10.89 9.51
C ASN A 145 9.83 10.32 8.10
N PHE A 146 10.58 10.82 7.13
CA PHE A 146 10.48 10.43 5.73
C PHE A 146 11.64 9.54 5.31
N ASP A 147 11.40 8.65 4.35
CA ASP A 147 12.43 7.90 3.62
C ASP A 147 13.46 8.89 3.08
N GLU A 148 14.76 8.64 3.35
CA GLU A 148 15.87 9.49 2.90
C GLU A 148 15.90 9.68 1.38
N ARG A 149 15.26 8.76 0.63
CA ARG A 149 15.15 8.82 -0.83
C ARG A 149 14.03 9.74 -1.33
N SER A 150 13.09 10.13 -0.45
CA SER A 150 11.96 10.98 -0.83
C SER A 150 12.37 12.45 -1.03
N VAL A 151 11.67 13.13 -1.93
CA VAL A 151 11.74 14.59 -2.09
C VAL A 151 11.29 15.28 -0.81
N ALA A 152 10.27 14.74 -0.12
CA ALA A 152 9.83 15.23 1.18
C ALA A 152 10.98 15.28 2.20
N HIS A 153 11.80 14.23 2.28
CA HIS A 153 12.97 14.24 3.16
C HIS A 153 13.96 15.34 2.79
N ARG A 154 14.33 15.45 1.52
CA ARG A 154 15.27 16.48 1.03
C ARG A 154 14.81 17.90 1.38
N LEU A 155 13.55 18.22 1.07
CA LEU A 155 12.95 19.53 1.36
C LEU A 155 12.90 19.81 2.88
N GLN A 156 12.64 18.79 3.70
CA GLN A 156 12.64 18.95 5.15
C GLN A 156 14.04 19.28 5.71
N GLN A 157 15.12 18.76 5.10
CA GLN A 157 16.48 19.10 5.51
C GLN A 157 16.88 20.51 5.07
N GLU A 158 16.45 20.96 3.90
CA GLU A 158 16.70 22.34 3.41
C GLU A 158 16.03 23.39 4.31
N LEU A 159 14.81 23.12 4.79
CA LEU A 159 14.08 24.01 5.70
C LEU A 159 14.67 24.10 7.12
N LYS A 160 15.58 23.19 7.49
CA LYS A 160 16.25 23.18 8.81
C LYS A 160 17.57 23.98 8.80
N GLN A 161 18.05 24.39 7.63
CA GLN A 161 19.26 25.20 7.45
C GLN A 161 18.94 26.69 7.54
#